data_AF-A0A4Y2NR04-F1
#
_entry.id   AF-A0A4Y2NR04-F1
#
_cell.length_a   1.000
_cell.length_b   1.000
_cell.length_c   1.000
_cell.angle_alpha   90.00
_cell.angle_beta   90.00
_cell.angle_gamma   90.00
#
_symmetry.space_group_name_H-M   'P 1'
#
loop_
_entity.id
_entity.type
_entity.pdbx_description
1 polymer ?
#
loop_
_entity_poly.entity_id
_entity_poly.type
_entity_poly.pdbx_seq_one_letter_code
_entity_poly.pdbx_strand_id
1 'polypeptide(L)'
;MEILRYFHLSNREEEKNPQDEGYNIMQKLDHFMKDLKLNFSKHFSPYSELSIDEALIKYKRRLGVVQYMPMKPAKRGIKVWMLCDSRLGYVYNFEPYCGKKDNVPRSEKGL
;
A
#
# COMPACT_ATOMS: atom_id res chain seq x y z
N MET A 1 -16.25 -18.68 9.45
CA MET A 1 -14.81 -19.01 9.44
C MET A 1 -14.11 -18.24 10.54
N GLU A 2 -13.75 -18.91 11.63
CA GLU A 2 -13.10 -18.27 12.80
C GLU A 2 -11.67 -17.81 12.49
N ILE A 3 -10.95 -18.52 11.63
CA ILE A 3 -9.55 -18.22 11.27
C ILE A 3 -9.38 -16.78 10.74
N LEU A 4 -10.29 -16.31 9.87
CA LEU A 4 -10.19 -14.97 9.30
C LEU A 4 -10.41 -13.84 10.32
N ARG A 5 -10.98 -14.14 11.49
CA ARG A 5 -11.21 -13.15 12.55
C ARG A 5 -9.96 -12.88 13.38
N TYR A 6 -9.06 -13.87 13.48
CA TYR A 6 -7.87 -13.85 14.34
C TYR A 6 -6.58 -13.92 13.53
N PHE A 7 -6.64 -13.67 12.22
CA PHE A 7 -5.46 -13.62 11.38
C PHE A 7 -4.67 -12.33 11.63
N HIS A 8 -3.42 -12.47 12.06
CA HIS A 8 -2.49 -11.37 12.34
C HIS A 8 -1.15 -11.61 11.62
N LEU A 9 -0.58 -10.54 11.07
CA LEU A 9 0.71 -10.55 10.34
C LEU A 9 1.84 -9.85 11.12
N SER A 10 1.54 -9.30 12.28
CA SER A 10 2.48 -8.56 13.13
C SER A 10 2.33 -8.96 14.59
N ASN A 11 3.42 -8.86 15.36
CA ASN A 11 3.38 -9.02 16.80
C ASN A 11 2.63 -7.82 17.42
N ARG A 12 1.60 -8.10 18.23
CA ARG A 12 0.78 -7.06 18.85
C ARG A 12 1.48 -6.35 20.01
N GLU A 13 2.46 -7.00 20.65
CA GLU A 13 3.20 -6.45 21.78
C GLU A 13 4.16 -5.33 21.38
N GLU A 14 4.57 -5.32 20.10
CA GLU A 14 5.47 -4.33 19.51
C GLU A 14 4.71 -3.17 18.81
N GLU A 15 3.37 -3.23 18.78
CA GLU A 15 2.56 -2.23 18.09
C GLU A 15 2.58 -0.89 18.85
N LYS A 16 2.93 0.17 18.12
CA LYS A 16 2.90 1.55 18.60
C LYS A 16 1.54 2.19 18.36
N ASN A 17 1.11 3.05 19.27
CA ASN A 17 -0.07 3.88 19.11
C ASN A 17 0.21 5.08 18.20
N PRO A 18 -0.82 5.69 17.57
CA PRO A 18 -0.65 6.86 16.72
C PRO A 18 0.05 8.06 17.36
N GLN A 19 0.04 8.15 18.69
CA GLN A 19 0.69 9.22 19.46
C GLN A 19 2.16 8.91 19.80
N ASP A 20 2.59 7.67 19.66
CA ASP A 20 3.92 7.24 20.06
C ASP A 20 4.96 7.63 19.00
N GLU A 21 6.17 7.97 19.46
CA GLU A 21 7.27 8.31 18.56
C GLU A 21 7.65 7.11 17.67
N GLY A 22 7.76 7.36 16.37
CA GLY A 22 8.04 6.32 15.38
C GLY A 22 6.84 5.44 15.03
N TYR A 23 5.60 5.87 15.34
CA TYR A 23 4.39 5.24 14.81
C TYR A 23 4.41 5.20 13.28
N ASN A 24 4.13 4.02 12.73
CA ASN A 24 3.89 3.83 11.30
C ASN A 24 2.52 3.18 11.10
N ILE A 25 1.66 3.78 10.28
CA ILE A 25 0.34 3.22 9.95
C ILE A 25 0.45 1.86 9.24
N MET A 26 1.57 1.59 8.57
CA MET A 26 1.85 0.32 7.90
C MET A 26 2.46 -0.75 8.79
N GLN A 27 2.73 -0.48 10.08
CA GLN A 27 3.45 -1.41 10.99
C GLN A 27 2.88 -2.84 11.01
N LYS A 28 1.56 -3.01 10.80
CA LYS A 28 0.91 -4.33 10.78
C LYS A 28 1.20 -5.16 9.52
N LEU A 29 1.62 -4.50 8.45
CA LEU A 29 1.88 -5.09 7.14
C LEU A 29 3.34 -4.95 6.71
N ASP A 30 4.12 -4.05 7.32
CA ASP A 30 5.43 -3.62 6.81
C ASP A 30 6.39 -4.80 6.63
N HIS A 31 6.50 -5.67 7.63
CA HIS A 31 7.31 -6.90 7.56
C HIS A 31 6.90 -7.80 6.39
N PHE A 32 5.60 -8.11 6.30
CA PHE A 32 5.07 -8.93 5.23
C PHE A 32 5.27 -8.31 3.84
N MET A 33 5.07 -7.00 3.71
CA MET A 33 5.26 -6.28 2.45
C MET A 33 6.73 -6.26 2.04
N LYS A 34 7.66 -6.11 2.99
CA LYS A 34 9.10 -6.20 2.75
C LYS A 34 9.48 -7.58 2.20
N ASP A 35 8.96 -8.64 2.81
CA ASP A 35 9.23 -10.02 2.37
C ASP A 35 8.67 -10.28 0.97
N LEU A 36 7.47 -9.76 0.66
CA LEU A 36 6.90 -9.84 -0.68
C LEU A 36 7.80 -9.15 -1.72
N LYS A 37 8.20 -7.89 -1.46
CA LYS A 37 9.07 -7.14 -2.38
C LYS A 37 10.42 -7.81 -2.60
N LEU A 38 11.01 -8.37 -1.53
CA LEU A 38 12.24 -9.13 -1.60
C LEU A 38 12.06 -10.37 -2.49
N ASN A 39 10.99 -11.13 -2.29
CA ASN A 39 10.72 -12.31 -3.09
C ASN A 39 10.41 -11.96 -4.56
N PHE A 40 9.70 -10.87 -4.82
CA PHE A 40 9.37 -10.45 -6.18
C PHE A 40 10.63 -10.12 -6.98
N SER A 41 11.52 -9.32 -6.40
CA SER A 41 12.80 -8.98 -7.03
C SER A 41 13.79 -10.16 -7.11
N LYS A 42 13.77 -11.06 -6.12
CA LYS A 42 14.65 -12.24 -6.10
C LYS A 42 14.31 -13.27 -7.18
N HIS A 43 13.02 -13.44 -7.49
CA HIS A 43 12.55 -14.52 -8.37
C HIS A 43 12.25 -14.06 -9.80
N PHE A 44 12.37 -12.77 -10.10
CA PHE A 44 12.11 -12.24 -11.43
C PHE A 44 13.06 -11.08 -11.77
N SER A 45 13.75 -11.20 -12.90
CA SER A 45 14.50 -10.09 -13.49
C SER A 45 13.63 -9.41 -14.54
N PRO A 46 13.31 -8.12 -14.39
CA PRO A 46 12.47 -7.40 -15.35
C PRO A 46 13.17 -7.20 -16.68
N TYR A 47 12.37 -6.97 -17.72
CA TYR A 47 12.87 -6.51 -19.02
C TYR A 47 13.27 -5.03 -18.96
N SER A 48 13.76 -4.51 -20.09
CA SER A 48 14.21 -3.12 -20.23
C SER A 48 13.11 -2.08 -19.95
N GLU A 49 11.85 -2.42 -20.20
CA GLU A 49 10.74 -1.49 -20.05
C GLU A 49 9.90 -1.79 -18.79
N LEU A 50 9.85 -0.81 -17.89
CA LEU A 50 9.01 -0.85 -16.69
C LEU A 50 7.89 0.21 -16.78
N SER A 51 6.74 -0.12 -16.20
CA SER A 51 5.57 0.75 -16.09
C SER A 51 5.30 1.08 -14.63
N ILE A 52 5.05 2.36 -14.33
CA ILE A 52 4.65 2.82 -13.00
C ILE A 52 3.26 3.44 -13.14
N ASP A 53 2.30 2.92 -12.37
CA ASP A 53 0.94 3.46 -12.34
C ASP A 53 0.26 3.19 -10.99
N GLU A 54 -0.91 3.79 -10.80
CA GLU A 54 -1.76 3.67 -9.64
C GLU A 54 -2.77 2.52 -9.80
N ALA A 55 -2.70 1.55 -8.89
CA ALA A 55 -3.74 0.55 -8.68
C ALA A 55 -4.67 0.96 -7.53
N LEU A 56 -5.91 0.45 -7.57
CA LEU A 56 -6.88 0.64 -6.50
C LEU A 56 -7.43 -0.69 -6.02
N ILE A 57 -7.15 -1.03 -4.76
CA ILE A 57 -7.71 -2.19 -4.09
C ILE A 57 -9.05 -1.78 -3.48
N LYS A 58 -10.15 -2.33 -4.01
CA LYS A 58 -11.51 -1.99 -3.57
C LYS A 58 -11.67 -2.26 -2.06
N TYR A 59 -11.97 -1.20 -1.31
CA TYR A 59 -12.20 -1.26 0.13
C TYR A 59 -13.20 -0.18 0.52
N LYS A 60 -14.21 -0.56 1.32
CA LYS A 60 -15.35 0.32 1.67
C LYS A 60 -15.51 0.60 3.16
N ARG A 61 -14.67 0.02 4.02
CA ARG A 61 -14.77 0.20 5.48
C ARG A 61 -13.96 1.42 5.94
N ARG A 62 -14.10 1.77 7.22
CA ARG A 62 -13.42 2.91 7.83
C ARG A 62 -11.95 2.59 8.03
N LEU A 63 -11.11 3.19 7.20
CA LEU A 63 -9.66 3.16 7.32
C LEU A 63 -9.11 4.48 6.77
N GLY A 64 -8.17 5.11 7.48
CA GLY A 64 -7.69 6.46 7.17
C GLY A 64 -7.00 6.61 5.80
N VAL A 65 -6.52 5.51 5.22
CA VAL A 65 -5.79 5.51 3.93
C VAL A 65 -6.69 5.35 2.70
N VAL A 66 -8.00 5.15 2.89
CA VAL A 66 -8.93 4.97 1.76
C VAL A 66 -9.03 6.23 0.92
N GLN A 67 -8.74 6.10 -0.37
CA GLN A 67 -8.81 7.18 -1.36
C GLN A 67 -10.08 7.07 -2.21
N TYR A 68 -10.53 8.23 -2.70
CA TYR A 68 -11.55 8.32 -3.74
C TYR A 68 -10.89 8.66 -5.07
N MET A 69 -11.08 7.81 -6.07
CA MET A 69 -10.53 7.96 -7.42
C MET A 69 -11.67 7.88 -8.44
N PRO A 70 -12.22 9.01 -8.92
CA PRO A 70 -13.47 9.03 -9.68
C PRO A 70 -13.39 8.30 -11.03
N MET A 71 -12.19 8.23 -11.63
CA MET A 71 -11.96 7.61 -12.94
C MET A 71 -11.72 6.10 -12.89
N LYS A 72 -11.62 5.48 -11.70
CA LYS A 72 -11.46 4.02 -11.56
C LYS A 72 -12.84 3.35 -11.43
N PRO A 73 -13.02 2.10 -11.94
CA PRO A 73 -14.29 1.38 -11.85
C PRO A 73 -14.80 1.22 -10.41
N ALA A 74 -13.89 0.83 -9.50
CA ALA A 74 -14.11 1.03 -8.08
C ALA A 74 -13.69 2.46 -7.74
N LYS A 75 -14.61 3.29 -7.25
CA LYS A 75 -14.30 4.69 -6.95
C LYS A 75 -13.65 4.90 -5.57
N ARG A 76 -13.77 3.93 -4.65
CA ARG A 76 -13.20 4.01 -3.29
C ARG A 76 -12.40 2.76 -2.96
N GLY A 77 -11.20 2.94 -2.45
CA GLY A 77 -10.31 1.84 -2.08
C GLY A 77 -8.96 2.30 -1.56
N ILE A 78 -8.05 1.35 -1.35
CA ILE A 78 -6.67 1.62 -0.98
C ILE A 78 -5.90 1.85 -2.28
N LYS A 79 -5.35 3.05 -2.44
CA LYS A 79 -4.47 3.38 -3.58
C LYS A 79 -3.10 2.76 -3.33
N VAL A 80 -2.53 2.14 -4.36
CA VAL A 80 -1.21 1.52 -4.33
C VAL A 80 -0.46 1.94 -5.59
N TRP A 81 0.76 2.45 -5.44
CA TRP A 81 1.68 2.62 -6.55
C TRP A 81 2.26 1.27 -6.93
N MET A 82 2.24 0.93 -8.21
CA MET A 82 2.73 -0.36 -8.71
C MET A 82 3.83 -0.10 -9.73
N LEU A 83 4.97 -0.78 -9.57
CA LEU A 83 6.02 -0.88 -10.56
C LEU A 83 5.92 -2.26 -11.19
N CYS A 84 5.56 -2.31 -12.47
CA CYS A 84 5.34 -3.54 -13.19
C CYS A 84 6.26 -3.66 -14.40
N ASP A 85 6.62 -4.87 -14.75
CA ASP A 85 7.22 -5.18 -16.05
C ASP A 85 6.22 -4.91 -17.18
N SER A 86 6.64 -4.19 -18.21
CA SER A 86 5.72 -3.74 -19.27
C SER A 86 5.31 -4.87 -20.22
N ARG A 87 6.09 -5.96 -20.29
CA ARG A 87 5.85 -7.05 -21.23
C ARG A 87 4.95 -8.12 -20.64
N LEU A 88 5.18 -8.50 -19.39
CA LEU A 88 4.47 -9.58 -18.71
C LEU A 88 3.45 -9.08 -17.68
N GLY A 89 3.47 -7.79 -17.32
CA GLY A 89 2.63 -7.25 -16.26
C GLY A 89 3.05 -7.73 -14.86
N TYR A 90 4.27 -8.27 -14.71
CA TYR A 90 4.77 -8.78 -13.43
C TYR A 90 4.99 -7.62 -12.44
N VAL A 91 4.48 -7.75 -11.21
CA VAL A 91 4.69 -6.73 -10.18
C VAL A 91 6.10 -6.86 -9.60
N TYR A 92 6.97 -5.92 -9.94
CA TYR A 92 8.34 -5.90 -9.44
C TYR A 92 8.45 -5.21 -8.08
N ASN A 93 7.70 -4.12 -7.88
CA ASN A 93 7.61 -3.42 -6.60
C ASN A 93 6.25 -2.73 -6.46
N PHE A 94 5.88 -2.33 -5.25
CA PHE A 94 4.63 -1.63 -4.99
C PHE A 94 4.71 -0.83 -3.68
N GLU A 95 3.89 0.20 -3.53
CA GLU A 95 3.84 1.00 -2.30
C GLU A 95 2.42 1.51 -2.04
N PRO A 96 1.78 1.09 -0.93
CA PRO A 96 0.48 1.64 -0.52
C PRO A 96 0.58 3.13 -0.21
N TYR A 97 -0.39 3.90 -0.71
CA TYR A 97 -0.47 5.31 -0.38
C TYR A 97 -1.14 5.49 0.98
N CYS A 98 -0.35 5.97 1.96
CA CYS A 98 -0.79 6.13 3.35
C CYS A 98 -1.20 7.55 3.72
N GLY A 99 -1.41 8.43 2.74
CA GLY A 99 -1.60 9.85 2.96
C GLY A 99 -0.31 10.66 2.84
N LYS A 100 -0.42 11.97 3.00
CA LYS A 100 0.70 12.91 2.88
C LYS A 100 1.58 12.82 4.13
N LYS A 101 2.90 12.72 3.94
CA LYS A 101 3.89 12.70 5.04
C LYS A 101 4.48 14.08 5.33
N ASP A 102 4.25 15.05 4.43
CA ASP A 102 4.83 16.38 4.53
C ASP A 102 3.88 17.35 5.22
N ASN A 103 4.42 18.26 6.04
CA ASN A 103 3.71 19.38 6.67
C ASN A 103 3.31 20.49 5.67
N VAL A 104 3.39 20.24 4.36
CA VAL A 104 3.00 21.22 3.35
C VAL A 104 1.48 21.37 3.39
N PRO A 105 0.94 22.58 3.62
CA PRO A 105 -0.49 22.83 3.65
C PRO A 105 -1.18 22.28 2.40
N ARG A 106 -2.42 21.83 2.57
CA ARG A 106 -3.26 21.46 1.42
C ARG A 106 -3.49 22.73 0.60
N SER A 107 -3.12 22.71 -0.67
CA SER A 107 -3.55 23.76 -1.62
C SER A 107 -5.07 23.87 -1.56
N GLU A 108 -5.62 25.08 -1.46
CA GLU A 108 -7.07 25.34 -1.45
C GLU A 108 -7.78 24.70 -2.67
N LYS A 109 -7.02 24.54 -3.77
CA LYS A 109 -7.37 23.74 -4.92
C LYS A 109 -6.72 22.38 -4.74
N GLY A 110 -7.41 21.46 -4.09
CA GLY A 110 -6.87 20.15 -3.75
C GLY A 110 -6.27 19.43 -4.97
N LEU A 111 -5.00 19.04 -4.84
CA LEU A 111 -4.39 17.85 -5.41
C LEU A 111 -3.83 17.04 -4.23
#